data_AF-A0A4R5Q8B6-F1
#
_entry.id   AF-A0A4R5Q8B6-F1
#
_cell.length_a   1.000
_cell.length_b   1.000
_cell.length_c   1.000
_cell.angle_alpha   90.00
_cell.angle_beta   90.00
_cell.angle_gamma   90.00
#
_symmetry.space_group_name_H-M   'P 1'
#
loop_
_entity.id
_entity.type
_entity.pdbx_description
1 polymer ?
#
loop_
_entity_poly.entity_id
_entity_poly.type
_entity_poly.pdbx_seq_one_letter_code
_entity_poly.pdbx_strand_id
1 'polypeptide(L)'
;MPPPLHVFRANDGVHGFEPWIIDGTTAGSRLLADLDPGPSGSGAIYSHALGDGRVVLAASTPASGGALWVTDGTATGTRLYAGVSLGQLVASDANDIASLGHGTVVFSAWRPDTGTEPRATDGTAAGTGMLADINPGSGDGDPTVLVPLGNGLALFSACGPGFQYEPWVTGGTPAGTRQLADINPGPQGSAPYIAALGDGRVMLRNLSLNEGNEPWISDGTAAGTHLVADIRPGPAKDAWTGRMCNPFGSGCSFAEGFTPVAPAANDALFS
;
A
#
# COMPACT_ATOMS: atom_id res chain seq x y z
N MET A 1 -12.81 -4.57 -25.38
CA MET A 1 -12.25 -3.84 -24.23
C MET A 1 -11.20 -2.89 -24.79
N PRO A 2 -11.24 -1.58 -24.52
CA PRO A 2 -10.11 -0.72 -24.83
C PRO A 2 -8.85 -1.25 -24.10
N PRO A 3 -7.65 -1.03 -24.66
CA PRO A 3 -6.41 -1.46 -24.01
C PRO A 3 -6.29 -0.81 -22.61
N PRO A 4 -5.66 -1.50 -21.65
CA PRO A 4 -5.45 -0.96 -20.32
C PRO A 4 -4.70 0.38 -20.38
N LEU A 5 -5.17 1.34 -19.58
CA LEU A 5 -4.58 2.66 -19.48
C LEU A 5 -3.32 2.60 -18.63
N HIS A 6 -2.13 2.72 -19.23
CA HIS A 6 -0.88 2.79 -18.48
C HIS A 6 -0.42 4.23 -18.37
N VAL A 7 -0.43 4.77 -17.16
CA VAL A 7 0.10 6.10 -16.85
C VAL A 7 1.40 5.95 -16.10
N PHE A 8 2.45 6.64 -16.52
CA PHE A 8 3.78 6.59 -15.92
C PHE A 8 4.43 7.97 -15.91
N ARG A 9 5.49 8.13 -15.12
CA ARG A 9 6.24 9.38 -15.02
C ARG A 9 7.36 9.40 -16.07
N ALA A 10 7.43 10.46 -16.88
CA ALA A 10 8.51 10.61 -17.85
C ALA A 10 8.88 12.09 -18.09
N ASN A 11 10.08 12.31 -18.62
CA ASN A 11 10.61 13.64 -18.95
C ASN A 11 11.06 13.68 -20.41
N ASP A 12 10.51 14.62 -21.18
CA ASP A 12 10.81 14.81 -22.60
C ASP A 12 11.86 15.91 -22.87
N GLY A 13 12.41 16.51 -21.82
CA GLY A 13 13.36 17.62 -21.89
C GLY A 13 12.72 19.00 -22.12
N VAL A 14 11.39 19.08 -22.24
CA VAL A 14 10.64 20.32 -22.47
C VAL A 14 9.72 20.64 -21.28
N HIS A 15 8.96 19.65 -20.81
CA HIS A 15 7.95 19.79 -19.76
C HIS A 15 8.41 19.27 -18.39
N GLY A 16 9.69 18.89 -18.26
CA GLY A 16 10.15 18.24 -17.04
C GLY A 16 9.50 16.88 -16.83
N PHE A 17 9.42 16.40 -15.59
CA PHE A 17 8.76 15.12 -15.29
C PHE A 17 7.25 15.27 -15.15
N GLU A 18 6.51 14.62 -16.04
CA GLU A 18 5.05 14.74 -16.10
C GLU A 18 4.37 13.36 -16.21
N PRO A 19 3.04 13.26 -16.08
CA PRO A 19 2.32 12.04 -16.37
C PRO A 19 2.27 11.83 -17.89
N TRP A 20 2.67 10.63 -18.30
CA TRP A 20 2.62 10.15 -19.68
C TRP A 20 1.71 8.95 -19.75
N ILE A 21 1.06 8.78 -20.90
CA ILE A 21 0.21 7.64 -21.20
C ILE A 21 0.85 6.80 -22.31
N ILE A 22 0.72 5.48 -22.22
CA ILE A 22 1.17 4.51 -23.23
C ILE A 22 0.15 3.38 -23.38
N ASP A 23 -0.06 2.92 -24.61
CA ASP A 23 -0.93 1.79 -24.96
C ASP A 23 -0.17 0.58 -25.53
N GLY A 24 1.16 0.61 -25.43
CA GLY A 24 2.07 -0.38 -26.02
C GLY A 24 2.56 -0.03 -27.43
N THR A 25 2.08 1.09 -28.02
CA THR A 25 2.54 1.57 -29.33
C THR A 25 3.27 2.92 -29.21
N THR A 26 4.19 3.20 -30.14
CA THR A 26 4.84 4.52 -30.21
C THR A 26 3.84 5.64 -30.46
N ALA A 27 2.77 5.38 -31.24
CA ALA A 27 1.76 6.38 -31.56
C ALA A 27 0.85 6.70 -30.36
N GLY A 28 0.63 5.74 -29.46
CA GLY A 28 -0.14 5.93 -28.23
C GLY A 28 0.67 6.48 -27.05
N SER A 29 2.00 6.53 -27.17
CA SER A 29 2.89 7.17 -26.19
C SER A 29 2.83 8.69 -26.31
N ARG A 30 2.27 9.38 -25.32
CA ARG A 30 2.19 10.85 -25.32
C ARG A 30 2.12 11.43 -23.91
N LEU A 31 2.43 12.72 -23.79
CA LEU A 31 2.14 13.50 -22.59
C LEU A 31 0.64 13.40 -22.29
N LEU A 32 0.30 13.03 -21.06
CA LEU A 32 -1.09 12.94 -20.62
C LEU A 32 -1.61 14.35 -20.30
N ALA A 33 -0.89 15.04 -19.42
CA ALA A 33 -1.16 16.42 -19.03
C ALA A 33 0.15 17.03 -18.51
N ASP A 34 0.31 18.34 -18.70
CA ASP A 34 1.38 19.13 -18.10
C ASP A 34 0.86 19.69 -16.77
N LEU A 35 1.10 18.96 -15.68
CA LEU A 35 0.56 19.29 -14.36
C LEU A 35 1.32 20.46 -13.71
N ASP A 36 2.64 20.57 -13.94
CA ASP A 36 3.47 21.68 -13.51
C ASP A 36 4.23 22.31 -14.69
N PRO A 37 3.62 23.30 -15.38
CA PRO A 37 4.18 23.86 -16.59
C PRO A 37 5.59 24.43 -16.42
N GLY A 38 6.53 23.86 -17.17
CA GLY A 38 7.92 24.31 -17.23
C GLY A 38 8.91 23.16 -17.23
N PRO A 39 10.23 23.45 -17.27
CA PRO A 39 11.25 22.41 -17.40
C PRO A 39 11.48 21.58 -16.12
N SER A 40 10.95 22.04 -14.97
CA SER A 40 11.06 21.31 -13.69
C SER A 40 10.11 20.10 -13.66
N GLY A 41 8.86 20.32 -14.07
CA GLY A 41 7.77 19.36 -14.02
C GLY A 41 7.36 18.91 -12.61
N SER A 42 6.31 18.11 -12.55
CA SER A 42 5.74 17.53 -11.35
C SER A 42 6.68 16.56 -10.58
N GLY A 43 6.35 16.38 -9.30
CA GLY A 43 7.06 15.49 -8.38
C GLY A 43 6.81 14.00 -8.65
N ALA A 44 6.75 13.19 -7.59
CA ALA A 44 6.42 11.77 -7.73
C ALA A 44 5.01 11.62 -8.33
N ILE A 45 4.84 10.63 -9.22
CA ILE A 45 3.55 10.29 -9.82
C ILE A 45 3.33 8.79 -9.61
N TYR A 46 2.36 8.44 -8.77
CA TYR A 46 1.89 7.08 -8.60
C TYR A 46 0.51 6.94 -9.23
N SER A 47 0.32 5.95 -10.11
CA SER A 47 -0.90 5.78 -10.88
C SER A 47 -1.59 4.45 -10.54
N HIS A 48 -2.89 4.53 -10.27
CA HIS A 48 -3.70 3.36 -9.90
C HIS A 48 -4.98 3.34 -10.70
N ALA A 49 -5.20 2.24 -11.43
CA ALA A 49 -6.42 2.03 -12.18
C ALA A 49 -7.61 1.80 -11.24
N LEU A 50 -8.74 2.46 -11.54
CA LEU A 50 -10.03 2.19 -10.91
C LEU A 50 -10.73 0.99 -11.57
N GLY A 51 -10.34 0.62 -12.79
CA GLY A 51 -10.92 -0.53 -13.51
C GLY A 51 -12.15 -0.20 -14.36
N ASP A 52 -12.61 1.04 -14.36
CA ASP A 52 -13.70 1.57 -15.20
C ASP A 52 -13.21 2.48 -16.33
N GLY A 53 -11.91 2.39 -16.67
CA GLY A 53 -11.25 3.25 -17.64
C GLY A 53 -10.68 4.54 -17.05
N ARG A 54 -10.92 4.82 -15.76
CA ARG A 54 -10.28 5.92 -15.04
C ARG A 54 -9.05 5.47 -14.27
N VAL A 55 -8.14 6.41 -14.05
CA VAL A 55 -6.93 6.28 -13.22
C VAL A 55 -6.91 7.39 -12.17
N VAL A 56 -6.55 7.04 -10.95
CA VAL A 56 -6.17 7.99 -9.90
C VAL A 56 -4.66 8.19 -9.94
N LEU A 57 -4.23 9.44 -9.92
CA LEU A 57 -2.82 9.82 -9.81
C LEU A 57 -2.58 10.47 -8.45
N ALA A 58 -1.63 9.96 -7.69
CA ALA A 58 -1.01 10.68 -6.61
C ALA A 58 0.16 11.48 -7.20
N ALA A 59 0.01 12.80 -7.30
CA ALA A 59 1.00 13.68 -7.91
C ALA A 59 1.19 14.95 -7.09
N SER A 60 2.40 15.51 -7.13
CA SER A 60 2.70 16.79 -6.50
C SER A 60 3.16 17.85 -7.47
N THR A 61 2.64 19.07 -7.29
CA THR A 61 3.13 20.28 -7.96
C THR A 61 3.50 21.33 -6.91
N PRO A 62 4.29 22.36 -7.25
CA PRO A 62 4.56 23.47 -6.35
C PRO A 62 3.29 24.18 -5.84
N ALA A 63 2.22 24.18 -6.65
CA ALA A 63 0.95 24.83 -6.31
C ALA A 63 0.04 23.96 -5.44
N SER A 64 -0.04 22.64 -5.69
CA SER A 64 -0.97 21.75 -4.99
C SER A 64 -0.37 21.02 -3.80
N GLY A 65 0.96 20.93 -3.71
CA GLY A 65 1.60 19.90 -2.88
C GLY A 65 1.17 18.49 -3.32
N GLY A 66 1.32 17.49 -2.46
CA GLY A 66 0.84 16.12 -2.72
C GLY A 66 -0.69 16.05 -2.78
N ALA A 67 -1.22 15.71 -3.96
CA ALA A 67 -2.65 15.68 -4.22
C ALA A 67 -3.07 14.48 -5.07
N LEU A 68 -4.37 14.16 -5.02
CA LEU A 68 -4.98 13.21 -5.94
C LEU A 68 -5.52 13.91 -7.18
N TRP A 69 -5.31 13.30 -8.33
CA TRP A 69 -5.87 13.68 -9.62
C TRP A 69 -6.63 12.49 -10.18
N VAL A 70 -7.64 12.75 -11.00
CA VAL A 70 -8.36 11.70 -11.74
C VAL A 70 -8.21 11.98 -13.22
N THR A 71 -7.99 10.93 -14.01
CA THR A 71 -7.88 11.00 -15.47
C THR A 71 -8.69 9.87 -16.12
N ASP A 72 -9.26 10.16 -17.28
CA ASP A 72 -9.85 9.19 -18.21
C ASP A 72 -8.88 8.82 -19.35
N GLY A 73 -7.61 9.24 -19.24
CA GLY A 73 -6.60 9.08 -20.28
C GLY A 73 -6.48 10.26 -21.24
N THR A 74 -7.29 11.30 -21.10
CA THR A 74 -7.19 12.52 -21.90
C THR A 74 -6.63 13.69 -21.09
N ALA A 75 -6.00 14.66 -21.76
CA ALA A 75 -5.52 15.88 -21.10
C ALA A 75 -6.69 16.65 -20.47
N THR A 76 -7.82 16.77 -21.17
CA THR A 76 -9.03 17.47 -20.68
C THR A 76 -9.70 16.74 -19.52
N GLY A 77 -9.70 15.41 -19.51
CA GLY A 77 -10.24 14.60 -18.42
C GLY A 77 -9.30 14.46 -17.23
N THR A 78 -8.04 14.90 -17.35
CA THR A 78 -7.07 14.93 -16.25
C THR A 78 -7.29 16.17 -15.42
N ARG A 79 -7.77 15.99 -14.19
CA ARG A 79 -8.11 17.11 -13.31
C ARG A 79 -7.72 16.85 -11.88
N LEU A 80 -7.31 17.92 -11.20
CA LEU A 80 -7.10 17.91 -9.78
C LEU A 80 -8.42 17.52 -9.13
N TYR A 81 -8.33 16.62 -8.17
CA TYR A 81 -9.49 16.27 -7.39
C TYR A 81 -9.78 17.40 -6.39
N ALA A 82 -10.51 18.41 -6.86
CA ALA A 82 -10.97 19.55 -6.07
C ALA A 82 -12.42 19.30 -5.59
N GLY A 83 -12.67 19.35 -4.29
CA GLY A 83 -14.03 19.26 -3.72
C GLY A 83 -14.15 18.50 -2.40
N VAL A 84 -13.12 17.76 -2.02
CA VAL A 84 -12.99 17.18 -0.67
C VAL A 84 -11.64 17.61 -0.14
N SER A 85 -11.58 18.20 1.06
CA SER A 85 -10.30 18.40 1.73
C SER A 85 -9.69 17.02 1.96
N LEU A 86 -8.73 16.56 1.16
CA LEU A 86 -8.19 15.20 1.33
C LEU A 86 -7.22 15.10 2.49
N GLY A 87 -6.78 16.24 3.02
CA GLY A 87 -5.54 16.32 3.77
C GLY A 87 -4.34 16.35 2.84
N GLN A 88 -3.15 16.45 3.42
CA GLN A 88 -1.90 16.31 2.69
C GLN A 88 -1.69 14.82 2.42
N LEU A 89 -1.60 14.44 1.15
CA LEU A 89 -1.28 13.06 0.79
C LEU A 89 0.10 12.70 1.35
N VAL A 90 0.18 11.60 2.10
CA VAL A 90 1.42 11.06 2.67
C VAL A 90 1.80 9.82 1.85
N ALA A 91 1.98 10.01 0.54
CA ALA A 91 2.50 8.96 -0.34
C ALA A 91 3.95 9.30 -0.66
N SER A 92 4.88 8.71 0.08
CA SER A 92 6.31 8.79 -0.22
C SER A 92 6.72 7.66 -1.17
N ASP A 93 5.96 6.58 -1.23
CA ASP A 93 6.32 5.32 -1.88
C ASP A 93 5.14 4.73 -2.67
N ALA A 94 5.41 3.86 -3.64
CA ALA A 94 4.37 3.14 -4.37
C ALA A 94 3.53 2.18 -3.50
N ASN A 95 3.99 1.88 -2.29
CA ASN A 95 3.30 1.01 -1.32
C ASN A 95 2.36 1.77 -0.38
N ASP A 96 2.27 3.10 -0.50
CA ASP A 96 1.37 3.93 0.33
C ASP A 96 -0.01 4.15 -0.31
N ILE A 97 -0.24 3.51 -1.46
CA ILE A 97 -1.46 3.59 -2.23
C ILE A 97 -1.70 2.25 -2.94
N ALA A 98 -2.93 1.76 -2.90
CA ALA A 98 -3.29 0.46 -3.45
C ALA A 98 -4.64 0.50 -4.16
N SER A 99 -4.71 -0.12 -5.35
CA SER A 99 -6.00 -0.40 -5.99
C SER A 99 -6.56 -1.71 -5.46
N LEU A 100 -7.83 -1.71 -5.08
CA LEU A 100 -8.55 -2.92 -4.66
C LEU A 100 -9.11 -3.71 -5.85
N GLY A 101 -8.97 -3.20 -7.08
CA GLY A 101 -9.42 -3.89 -8.29
C GLY A 101 -10.93 -3.85 -8.54
N HIS A 102 -11.71 -3.16 -7.69
CA HIS A 102 -13.17 -3.06 -7.79
C HIS A 102 -13.69 -1.61 -7.85
N GLY A 103 -12.89 -0.69 -8.38
CA GLY A 103 -13.28 0.72 -8.44
C GLY A 103 -12.84 1.55 -7.25
N THR A 104 -12.05 1.01 -6.33
CA THR A 104 -11.57 1.74 -5.15
C THR A 104 -10.05 1.72 -5.04
N VAL A 105 -9.50 2.88 -4.70
CA VAL A 105 -8.10 3.06 -4.33
C VAL A 105 -8.04 3.46 -2.86
N VAL A 106 -7.15 2.82 -2.11
CA VAL A 106 -6.86 3.11 -0.69
C VAL A 106 -5.51 3.82 -0.59
N PHE A 107 -5.40 4.80 0.30
CA PHE A 107 -4.20 5.62 0.49
C PHE A 107 -4.16 6.22 1.90
N SER A 108 -3.02 6.77 2.30
CA SER A 108 -2.84 7.49 3.57
C SER A 108 -2.80 9.01 3.35
N ALA A 109 -3.51 9.79 4.17
CA ALA A 109 -3.38 11.25 4.14
C ALA A 109 -3.59 11.91 5.50
N TRP A 110 -2.78 12.95 5.74
CA TRP A 110 -2.73 13.72 6.98
C TRP A 110 -3.72 14.88 6.99
N ARG A 111 -4.46 15.06 8.09
CA ARG A 111 -5.19 16.29 8.38
C ARG A 111 -4.90 16.81 9.79
N PRO A 112 -5.05 18.13 10.03
CA PRO A 112 -4.86 18.69 11.37
C PRO A 112 -5.81 18.12 12.45
N ASP A 113 -7.01 17.69 12.05
CA ASP A 113 -8.07 17.21 12.95
C ASP A 113 -8.05 15.69 13.19
N THR A 114 -7.46 14.91 12.28
CA THR A 114 -7.45 13.44 12.33
C THR A 114 -6.05 12.83 12.24
N GLY A 115 -4.98 13.63 12.13
CA GLY A 115 -3.65 13.11 11.77
C GLY A 115 -3.65 12.33 10.45
N THR A 116 -2.67 11.44 10.31
CA THR A 116 -2.46 10.54 9.16
C THR A 116 -3.28 9.27 9.32
N GLU A 117 -4.27 9.10 8.45
CA GLU A 117 -5.27 8.03 8.55
C GLU A 117 -5.55 7.37 7.20
N PRO A 118 -6.05 6.11 7.19
CA PRO A 118 -6.36 5.42 5.95
C PRO A 118 -7.63 6.01 5.32
N ARG A 119 -7.59 6.21 4.02
CA ARG A 119 -8.66 6.80 3.22
C ARG A 119 -8.89 5.97 1.97
N ALA A 120 -10.07 6.11 1.39
CA ALA A 120 -10.40 5.51 0.10
C ALA A 120 -11.01 6.53 -0.85
N THR A 121 -10.91 6.25 -2.15
CA THR A 121 -11.55 7.00 -3.23
C THR A 121 -11.99 6.07 -4.36
N ASP A 122 -13.15 6.35 -4.94
CA ASP A 122 -13.61 5.81 -6.23
C ASP A 122 -13.42 6.81 -7.39
N GLY A 123 -12.63 7.86 -7.16
CA GLY A 123 -12.43 8.99 -8.07
C GLY A 123 -13.58 10.01 -8.07
N THR A 124 -14.53 9.92 -7.13
CA THR A 124 -15.66 10.87 -6.97
C THR A 124 -15.72 11.50 -5.58
N ALA A 125 -16.24 12.74 -5.51
CA ALA A 125 -16.48 13.51 -4.27
C ALA A 125 -17.14 12.67 -3.16
N ALA A 126 -18.19 11.94 -3.54
CA ALA A 126 -19.02 11.18 -2.60
C ALA A 126 -18.36 9.87 -2.16
N GLY A 127 -17.61 9.19 -3.04
CA GLY A 127 -16.91 7.95 -2.73
C GLY A 127 -15.52 8.15 -2.15
N THR A 128 -15.19 9.36 -1.69
CA THR A 128 -13.89 9.68 -1.12
C THR A 128 -14.00 10.09 0.34
N GLY A 129 -13.28 9.39 1.21
CA GLY A 129 -13.38 9.62 2.64
C GLY A 129 -12.40 8.82 3.48
N MET A 130 -12.42 9.08 4.77
CA MET A 130 -11.67 8.33 5.77
C MET A 130 -12.30 6.97 5.98
N LEU A 131 -11.46 5.94 6.06
CA LEU A 131 -11.87 4.57 6.34
C LEU A 131 -12.01 4.34 7.84
N ALA A 132 -11.03 4.77 8.61
CA ALA A 132 -11.03 4.71 10.06
C ALA A 132 -10.21 5.89 10.61
N ASP A 133 -10.57 6.33 11.81
CA ASP A 133 -9.75 7.20 12.66
C ASP A 133 -9.05 6.27 13.66
N ILE A 134 -7.95 5.65 13.24
CA ILE A 134 -7.27 4.59 13.99
C ILE A 134 -6.63 5.17 15.25
N ASN A 135 -6.09 6.38 15.17
CA ASN A 135 -5.60 7.13 16.32
C ASN A 135 -6.45 8.39 16.57
N PRO A 136 -7.55 8.27 17.35
CA PRO A 136 -8.57 9.31 17.44
C PRO A 136 -8.05 10.72 17.73
N GLY A 137 -8.59 11.68 16.99
CA GLY A 137 -8.23 13.08 17.11
C GLY A 137 -6.98 13.42 16.29
N SER A 138 -6.13 14.32 16.77
CA SER A 138 -4.97 14.78 15.98
C SER A 138 -3.77 13.82 16.00
N GLY A 139 -3.95 12.57 16.47
CA GLY A 139 -2.89 11.56 16.48
C GLY A 139 -2.76 10.90 15.12
N ASP A 140 -1.57 10.40 14.78
CA ASP A 140 -1.37 9.65 13.54
C ASP A 140 -1.64 8.15 13.78
N GLY A 141 -2.43 7.53 12.90
CA GLY A 141 -2.60 6.07 12.82
C GLY A 141 -1.49 5.37 12.03
N ASP A 142 -0.64 6.15 11.35
CA ASP A 142 0.49 5.73 10.50
C ASP A 142 0.19 4.50 9.62
N PRO A 143 -0.81 4.56 8.72
CA PRO A 143 -1.10 3.46 7.82
C PRO A 143 0.03 3.33 6.80
N THR A 144 0.72 2.20 6.83
CA THR A 144 1.88 1.92 5.98
C THR A 144 1.78 0.55 5.31
N VAL A 145 2.46 0.38 4.17
CA VAL A 145 2.60 -0.90 3.46
C VAL A 145 1.23 -1.46 3.02
N LEU A 146 0.50 -0.68 2.21
CA LEU A 146 -0.77 -1.12 1.62
C LEU A 146 -0.53 -2.18 0.54
N VAL A 147 -0.81 -3.44 0.90
CA VAL A 147 -0.63 -4.60 0.02
C VAL A 147 -2.00 -5.10 -0.45
N PRO A 148 -2.34 -4.95 -1.76
CA PRO A 148 -3.56 -5.52 -2.29
C PRO A 148 -3.45 -7.05 -2.43
N LEU A 149 -4.51 -7.77 -2.04
CA LEU A 149 -4.57 -9.23 -2.11
C LEU A 149 -5.06 -9.72 -3.49
N GLY A 150 -5.62 -8.83 -4.31
CA GLY A 150 -6.23 -9.19 -5.60
C GLY A 150 -7.65 -9.75 -5.48
N ASN A 151 -8.21 -9.84 -4.27
CA ASN A 151 -9.57 -10.31 -3.99
C ASN A 151 -10.51 -9.17 -3.51
N GLY A 152 -10.14 -7.90 -3.76
CA GLY A 152 -10.88 -6.75 -3.27
C GLY A 152 -10.47 -6.24 -1.89
N LEU A 153 -9.50 -6.89 -1.23
CA LEU A 153 -8.94 -6.48 0.05
C LEU A 153 -7.52 -5.93 -0.11
N ALA A 154 -7.15 -5.05 0.82
CA ALA A 154 -5.76 -4.70 1.08
C ALA A 154 -5.45 -4.87 2.57
N LEU A 155 -4.23 -5.30 2.85
CA LEU A 155 -3.67 -5.36 4.21
C LEU A 155 -2.68 -4.21 4.38
N PHE A 156 -2.60 -3.67 5.58
CA PHE A 156 -1.68 -2.60 5.95
C PHE A 156 -1.31 -2.68 7.42
N SER A 157 -0.27 -1.96 7.81
CA SER A 157 0.13 -1.77 9.19
C SER A 157 -0.43 -0.45 9.72
N ALA A 158 -0.93 -0.40 10.95
CA ALA A 158 -1.35 0.86 11.59
C ALA A 158 -1.24 0.77 13.13
N CYS A 159 -1.08 1.90 13.79
CA CYS A 159 -0.91 2.03 15.24
C CYS A 159 -1.95 2.97 15.87
N GLY A 160 -2.13 2.92 17.19
CA GLY A 160 -3.09 3.77 17.88
C GLY A 160 -3.00 3.70 19.40
N PRO A 161 -3.97 4.28 20.13
CA PRO A 161 -3.95 4.27 21.58
C PRO A 161 -4.03 2.84 22.14
N GLY A 162 -2.97 2.43 22.85
CA GLY A 162 -2.91 1.12 23.51
C GLY A 162 -2.31 0.00 22.69
N PHE A 163 -1.97 0.23 21.41
CA PHE A 163 -1.28 -0.73 20.55
C PHE A 163 -0.32 -0.02 19.59
N GLN A 164 0.88 -0.58 19.40
CA GLN A 164 1.75 -0.13 18.30
C GLN A 164 1.29 -0.76 16.98
N TYR A 165 2.12 -0.73 15.95
CA TYR A 165 1.79 -1.29 14.63
C TYR A 165 1.21 -2.72 14.70
N GLU A 166 -0.03 -2.87 14.25
CA GLU A 166 -0.77 -4.13 14.12
C GLU A 166 -1.22 -4.32 12.66
N PRO A 167 -1.52 -5.55 12.21
CA PRO A 167 -2.06 -5.76 10.88
C PRO A 167 -3.54 -5.35 10.84
N TRP A 168 -3.88 -4.58 9.82
CA TRP A 168 -5.23 -4.16 9.49
C TRP A 168 -5.61 -4.65 8.11
N VAL A 169 -6.92 -4.78 7.90
CA VAL A 169 -7.51 -5.12 6.60
C VAL A 169 -8.58 -4.10 6.24
N THR A 170 -8.66 -3.77 4.96
CA THR A 170 -9.74 -2.96 4.41
C THR A 170 -10.26 -3.52 3.09
N GLY A 171 -11.57 -3.46 2.91
CA GLY A 171 -12.25 -3.61 1.62
C GLY A 171 -12.54 -2.28 0.91
N GLY A 172 -12.01 -1.15 1.42
CA GLY A 172 -12.22 0.18 0.84
C GLY A 172 -13.44 0.93 1.37
N THR A 173 -14.07 0.44 2.44
CA THR A 173 -15.16 1.14 3.14
C THR A 173 -14.90 1.20 4.65
N PRO A 174 -15.50 2.16 5.39
CA PRO A 174 -15.35 2.19 6.83
C PRO A 174 -15.79 0.90 7.53
N ALA A 175 -16.94 0.34 7.13
CA ALA A 175 -17.44 -0.92 7.68
C ALA A 175 -16.54 -2.13 7.35
N GLY A 176 -15.83 -2.07 6.22
CA GLY A 176 -14.87 -3.08 5.81
C GLY A 176 -13.46 -2.89 6.35
N THR A 177 -13.21 -1.87 7.17
CA THR A 177 -11.88 -1.53 7.72
C THR A 177 -11.80 -1.90 9.18
N ARG A 178 -10.85 -2.77 9.53
CA ARG A 178 -10.70 -3.29 10.90
C ARG A 178 -9.28 -3.85 11.12
N GLN A 179 -8.89 -3.95 12.38
CA GLN A 179 -7.74 -4.76 12.76
C GLN A 179 -7.97 -6.21 12.29
N LEU A 180 -6.97 -6.78 11.63
CA LEU A 180 -7.03 -8.13 11.06
C LEU A 180 -7.06 -9.16 12.19
N ALA A 181 -6.11 -9.02 13.10
CA ALA A 181 -5.95 -9.76 14.33
C ALA A 181 -5.09 -8.93 15.29
N ASP A 182 -5.33 -9.04 16.60
CA ASP A 182 -4.47 -8.49 17.64
C ASP A 182 -3.41 -9.54 18.00
N ILE A 183 -2.32 -9.56 17.22
CA ILE A 183 -1.33 -10.64 17.28
C ILE A 183 -0.38 -10.44 18.46
N ASN A 184 -0.08 -9.18 18.83
CA ASN A 184 0.70 -8.86 20.02
C ASN A 184 -0.01 -7.80 20.87
N PRO A 185 -1.01 -8.22 21.67
CA PRO A 185 -1.80 -7.30 22.47
C PRO A 185 -0.95 -6.44 23.39
N GLY A 186 -1.19 -5.14 23.34
CA GLY A 186 -0.56 -4.15 24.21
C GLY A 186 0.44 -3.23 23.48
N PRO A 187 1.20 -2.43 24.23
CA PRO A 187 1.90 -1.26 23.68
C PRO A 187 3.12 -1.59 22.81
N GLN A 188 3.39 -2.86 22.52
CA GLN A 188 4.53 -3.28 21.71
C GLN A 188 4.17 -3.50 20.24
N GLY A 189 2.93 -3.93 19.94
CA GLY A 189 2.49 -4.19 18.57
C GLY A 189 3.17 -5.40 17.93
N SER A 190 2.65 -5.86 16.80
CA SER A 190 3.22 -6.95 16.01
C SER A 190 4.20 -6.51 14.91
N ALA A 191 4.21 -5.21 14.57
CA ALA A 191 5.08 -4.59 13.56
C ALA A 191 5.13 -5.37 12.22
N PRO A 192 3.97 -5.56 11.56
CA PRO A 192 3.85 -6.45 10.41
C PRO A 192 4.74 -6.01 9.24
N TYR A 193 5.57 -6.93 8.75
CA TYR A 193 6.10 -6.84 7.38
C TYR A 193 5.19 -7.64 6.45
N ILE A 194 4.59 -6.99 5.45
CA ILE A 194 3.55 -7.60 4.60
C ILE A 194 4.11 -7.82 3.19
N ALA A 195 3.98 -9.04 2.68
CA ALA A 195 4.36 -9.38 1.30
C ALA A 195 3.24 -10.15 0.61
N ALA A 196 2.84 -9.72 -0.59
CA ALA A 196 1.85 -10.43 -1.39
C ALA A 196 2.41 -11.75 -1.93
N LEU A 197 1.60 -12.82 -1.89
CA LEU A 197 1.89 -14.10 -2.54
C LEU A 197 1.27 -14.18 -3.95
N GLY A 198 0.33 -13.30 -4.27
CA GLY A 198 -0.29 -13.20 -5.60
C GLY A 198 -1.47 -14.15 -5.84
N ASP A 199 -1.87 -14.94 -4.84
CA ASP A 199 -2.96 -15.92 -4.91
C ASP A 199 -4.13 -15.60 -3.96
N GLY A 200 -4.29 -14.33 -3.60
CA GLY A 200 -5.27 -13.91 -2.59
C GLY A 200 -4.72 -13.94 -1.16
N ARG A 201 -3.47 -14.35 -0.96
CA ARG A 201 -2.83 -14.42 0.36
C ARG A 201 -1.63 -13.49 0.48
N VAL A 202 -1.25 -13.22 1.73
CA VAL A 202 -0.01 -12.54 2.10
C VAL A 202 0.80 -13.40 3.07
N MET A 203 2.12 -13.20 3.03
CA MET A 203 3.01 -13.56 4.11
C MET A 203 3.19 -12.32 5.01
N LEU A 204 3.14 -12.54 6.32
CA LEU A 204 3.35 -11.54 7.35
C LEU A 204 4.56 -11.94 8.17
N ARG A 205 5.39 -10.96 8.53
CA ARG A 205 6.31 -11.08 9.66
C ARG A 205 5.69 -10.41 10.86
N ASN A 206 5.35 -11.16 11.90
CA ASN A 206 4.77 -10.57 13.10
C ASN A 206 5.54 -10.95 14.34
N LEU A 207 5.76 -9.96 15.20
CA LEU A 207 6.09 -10.18 16.59
C LEU A 207 4.84 -10.66 17.33
N SER A 208 5.01 -11.69 18.14
CA SER A 208 4.00 -12.22 19.08
C SER A 208 4.65 -12.44 20.45
N LEU A 209 3.83 -12.50 21.50
CA LEU A 209 4.33 -12.62 22.88
C LEU A 209 5.08 -13.94 23.15
N ASN A 210 4.63 -15.05 22.56
CA ASN A 210 5.15 -16.37 22.89
C ASN A 210 6.16 -16.87 21.85
N GLU A 211 5.91 -16.59 20.57
CA GLU A 211 6.68 -17.11 19.46
C GLU A 211 7.72 -16.11 18.93
N GLY A 212 7.73 -14.87 19.42
CA GLY A 212 8.68 -13.88 18.93
C GLY A 212 8.34 -13.46 17.49
N ASN A 213 9.36 -13.22 16.68
CA ASN A 213 9.23 -12.61 15.35
C ASN A 213 9.23 -13.65 14.22
N GLU A 214 8.05 -14.15 13.87
CA GLU A 214 7.90 -15.38 13.07
C GLU A 214 7.06 -15.17 11.80
N PRO A 215 7.09 -16.12 10.84
CA PRO A 215 6.28 -16.05 9.62
C PRO A 215 4.83 -16.48 9.86
N TRP A 216 3.90 -15.65 9.39
CA TRP A 216 2.45 -15.87 9.43
C TRP A 216 1.88 -15.79 8.02
N ILE A 217 0.77 -16.47 7.77
CA ILE A 217 0.03 -16.35 6.52
C ILE A 217 -1.35 -15.77 6.80
N SER A 218 -1.90 -15.01 5.85
CA SER A 218 -3.26 -14.50 5.91
C SER A 218 -3.91 -14.46 4.53
N ASP A 219 -5.21 -14.75 4.48
CA ASP A 219 -6.10 -14.51 3.33
C ASP A 219 -6.91 -13.20 3.46
N GLY A 220 -6.59 -12.38 4.46
CA GLY A 220 -7.31 -11.16 4.83
C GLY A 220 -8.45 -11.36 5.83
N THR A 221 -8.68 -12.60 6.29
CA THR A 221 -9.63 -12.90 7.37
C THR A 221 -8.92 -13.24 8.67
N ALA A 222 -9.58 -13.00 9.81
CA ALA A 222 -9.03 -13.40 11.11
C ALA A 222 -8.83 -14.92 11.19
N ALA A 223 -9.78 -15.70 10.65
CA ALA A 223 -9.73 -17.18 10.66
C ALA A 223 -8.62 -17.75 9.76
N GLY A 224 -8.33 -17.11 8.64
CA GLY A 224 -7.23 -17.48 7.74
C GLY A 224 -5.87 -16.94 8.18
N THR A 225 -5.80 -16.13 9.25
CA THR A 225 -4.55 -15.56 9.77
C THR A 225 -3.95 -16.46 10.84
N HIS A 226 -2.81 -17.08 10.56
CA HIS A 226 -2.15 -18.00 11.49
C HIS A 226 -0.64 -18.11 11.27
N LEU A 227 0.07 -18.52 12.31
CA LEU A 227 1.50 -18.81 12.28
C LEU A 227 1.76 -19.97 11.30
N VAL A 228 2.71 -19.79 10.40
CA VAL A 228 3.13 -20.85 9.47
C VAL A 228 4.02 -21.85 10.19
N ALA A 229 5.04 -21.34 10.90
CA ALA A 229 5.96 -22.12 11.69
C ALA A 229 6.59 -21.24 12.77
N ASP A 230 6.80 -21.80 13.96
CA ASP A 230 7.70 -21.25 14.98
C ASP A 230 9.12 -21.73 14.65
N ILE A 231 9.82 -20.98 13.81
CA ILE A 231 11.15 -21.39 13.30
C ILE A 231 12.19 -21.26 14.42
N ARG A 232 12.06 -20.22 15.26
CA ARG A 232 12.94 -20.03 16.42
C ARG A 232 12.12 -20.01 17.72
N PRO A 233 11.87 -21.19 18.32
CA PRO A 233 11.05 -21.31 19.51
C PRO A 233 11.41 -20.35 20.64
N GLY A 234 10.39 -19.64 21.11
CA GLY A 234 10.43 -18.75 22.27
C GLY A 234 10.32 -17.26 21.92
N PRO A 235 10.36 -16.37 22.92
CA PRO A 235 10.00 -14.95 22.76
C PRO A 235 11.09 -14.09 22.11
N ALA A 236 12.09 -14.71 21.46
CA ALA A 236 13.24 -13.99 20.92
C ALA A 236 12.82 -13.16 19.69
N LYS A 237 13.24 -11.88 19.64
CA LYS A 237 12.83 -10.93 18.59
C LYS A 237 13.63 -11.03 17.29
N ASP A 238 14.67 -11.85 17.30
CA ASP A 238 15.77 -11.78 16.33
C ASP A 238 15.80 -12.98 15.38
N ALA A 239 14.70 -13.72 15.22
CA ALA A 239 14.65 -14.83 14.26
C ALA A 239 14.96 -14.38 12.82
N TRP A 240 14.72 -13.10 12.51
CA TRP A 240 14.81 -12.57 11.15
C TRP A 240 15.34 -11.13 11.09
N THR A 241 16.52 -10.94 10.47
CA THR A 241 17.09 -9.61 10.16
C THR A 241 17.06 -9.27 8.66
N GLY A 242 16.57 -10.16 7.81
CA GLY A 242 16.51 -10.02 6.34
C GLY A 242 15.14 -9.63 5.75
N ARG A 243 15.10 -9.37 4.43
CA ARG A 243 13.83 -9.26 3.67
C ARG A 243 13.19 -10.64 3.56
N MET A 244 11.96 -10.78 4.08
CA MET A 244 11.27 -12.07 4.21
C MET A 244 10.75 -12.68 2.92
N CYS A 245 10.54 -11.91 1.85
CA CYS A 245 10.02 -12.49 0.62
C CYS A 245 10.73 -11.89 -0.59
N ASN A 246 11.56 -12.71 -1.22
CA ASN A 246 11.85 -12.56 -2.64
C ASN A 246 10.86 -13.45 -3.41
N PRO A 247 9.95 -12.89 -4.22
CA PRO A 247 8.96 -13.69 -4.96
C PRO A 247 9.63 -14.80 -5.78
N PHE A 248 9.16 -16.04 -5.61
CA PHE A 248 9.62 -17.21 -6.36
C PHE A 248 8.42 -18.08 -6.77
N GLY A 249 7.98 -17.93 -8.03
CA GLY A 249 6.74 -18.56 -8.49
C GLY A 249 5.52 -18.02 -7.76
N SER A 250 4.67 -18.91 -7.23
CA SER A 250 3.54 -18.58 -6.32
C SER A 250 3.93 -18.54 -4.84
N GLY A 251 5.23 -18.62 -4.53
CA GLY A 251 5.77 -18.67 -3.17
C GLY A 251 6.81 -17.58 -2.88
N CYS A 252 7.38 -17.64 -1.69
CA CYS A 252 8.46 -16.76 -1.24
C CYS A 252 9.76 -17.53 -1.11
N SER A 253 10.86 -16.95 -1.61
CA SER A 253 12.21 -17.36 -1.25
C SER A 253 12.74 -16.48 -0.11
N PHE A 254 13.37 -17.16 0.85
CA PHE A 254 13.96 -16.59 2.05
C PHE A 254 15.49 -16.65 1.85
N ALA A 255 16.19 -15.51 1.88
CA ALA A 255 17.65 -15.49 1.83
C ALA A 255 18.18 -15.07 3.19
N GLU A 256 18.76 -16.01 3.92
CA GLU A 256 19.40 -15.70 5.19
C GLU A 256 20.91 -15.51 5.00
N GLY A 257 21.45 -14.42 5.54
CA GLY A 257 22.89 -14.27 5.74
C GLY A 257 23.30 -14.93 7.06
N PHE A 258 23.35 -16.27 7.12
CA PHE A 258 23.92 -16.95 8.28
C PHE A 258 25.44 -17.05 8.12
N THR A 259 26.19 -16.49 9.06
CA THR A 259 27.50 -17.05 9.40
C THR A 259 27.24 -18.35 10.17
N PRO A 260 27.60 -19.52 9.62
CA PRO A 260 27.17 -20.80 10.17
C PRO A 260 27.90 -21.10 11.47
N VAL A 261 27.14 -21.32 12.54
CA VAL A 261 27.54 -22.23 13.60
C VAL A 261 26.74 -23.50 13.36
N ALA A 262 27.34 -24.48 12.69
CA ALA A 262 26.70 -25.73 12.28
C ALA A 262 26.36 -26.66 13.48
N PRO A 263 25.48 -27.67 13.30
CA PRO A 263 24.31 -27.73 12.43
C PRO A 263 23.05 -28.27 13.16
N ALA A 264 21.87 -27.78 12.79
CA ALA A 264 20.68 -28.61 12.73
C ALA A 264 20.02 -28.34 11.38
N ALA A 265 19.99 -29.37 10.55
CA ALA A 265 19.41 -29.34 9.22
C ALA A 265 17.92 -29.00 9.31
N ASN A 266 17.49 -27.96 8.60
CA ASN A 266 16.14 -27.77 8.03
C ASN A 266 16.13 -26.48 7.20
N ASP A 267 16.75 -26.53 6.02
CA ASP A 267 16.46 -25.53 4.98
C ASP A 267 15.04 -25.83 4.46
N ALA A 268 14.06 -25.13 5.01
CA ALA A 268 12.67 -25.23 4.56
C ALA A 268 12.49 -24.39 3.29
N LEU A 269 12.61 -25.04 2.13
CA LEU A 269 12.07 -24.52 0.88
C LEU A 269 10.55 -24.74 0.90
N PHE A 270 9.77 -23.66 0.97
CA PHE A 270 8.32 -23.72 0.81
C PHE A 270 7.98 -23.51 -0.68
N SER A 271 7.48 -24.56 -1.33
CA SER A 271 6.97 -24.56 -2.72
C SER A 271 5.47 -24.33 -2.78
#